data_AF-A0A7C6IIK2-F1
#
_entry.id   AF-A0A7C6IIK2-F1
#
_cell.length_a   1.000
_cell.length_b   1.000
_cell.length_c   1.000
_cell.angle_alpha   90.00
_cell.angle_beta   90.00
_cell.angle_gamma   90.00
#
_symmetry.space_group_name_H-M   'P 1'
#
loop_
_entity.id
_entity.type
_entity.pdbx_description
1 polymer ?
#
loop_
_entity_poly.entity_id
_entity_poly.type
_entity_poly.pdbx_seq_one_letter_code
_entity_poly.pdbx_strand_id
1 'polypeptide(L)' 'MAEFYRKKKKVCQMCIGKTVDYKDIDIIKKYISADKGKILPRRITGACAKHQRHIALEVKKARFMALVPFVK' A
#
# COMPACT_ATOMS: atom_id res chain seq x y z
N MET A 1 3.09 15.98 31.91
CA MET A 1 3.53 16.28 30.53
C MET A 1 3.28 15.04 29.69
N ALA A 2 2.34 15.07 28.75
CA ALA A 2 2.07 13.90 27.92
C ALA A 2 3.27 13.67 26.99
N GLU A 3 4.06 12.63 27.26
CA GLU A 3 5.08 12.17 26.32
C GLU A 3 4.37 11.68 25.06
N PHE A 4 4.37 12.50 24.01
CA PHE A 4 3.89 12.10 22.70
C PHE A 4 4.79 10.95 22.20
N TYR A 5 4.35 9.71 22.40
CA TYR A 5 5.04 8.52 21.94
C TYR A 5 5.23 8.58 20.42
N ARG A 6 6.40 9.06 19.98
CA ARG A 6 6.70 9.28 18.56
C ARG A 6 6.87 7.92 17.89
N LYS A 7 5.78 7.40 17.32
CA LYS A 7 5.76 6.09 16.65
C LYS A 7 6.89 6.01 15.63
N LYS A 8 7.77 5.01 15.78
CA LYS A 8 8.94 4.80 14.93
C LYS A 8 8.53 4.76 13.46
N LYS A 9 9.24 5.50 12.61
CA LYS A 9 8.98 5.53 11.16
C LYS A 9 9.17 4.10 10.61
N LYS A 10 8.12 3.54 9.99
CA LYS A 10 8.21 2.25 9.31
C LYS A 10 9.15 2.35 8.12
N VAL A 11 9.95 1.30 7.91
CA VAL A 11 10.87 1.23 6.77
C VAL A 11 10.08 0.86 5.50
N CYS A 12 10.39 1.54 4.40
CA CYS A 12 9.79 1.25 3.12
C CYS A 12 10.34 -0.07 2.57
N GLN A 13 9.48 -1.10 2.51
CA GLN A 13 9.84 -2.42 2.00
C GLN A 13 10.32 -2.40 0.54
N MET A 14 9.80 -1.49 -0.29
CA MET A 14 10.25 -1.34 -1.68
C MET A 14 11.65 -0.72 -1.80
N CYS A 15 12.07 0.12 -0.84
CA CYS A 15 13.45 0.62 -0.84
C CYS A 15 14.48 -0.49 -0.51
N ILE A 16 14.04 -1.59 0.12
CA ILE A 16 14.90 -2.72 0.47
C ILE A 16 15.00 -3.74 -0.69
N GLY A 17 14.25 -3.54 -1.79
CA GLY A 17 14.32 -4.38 -2.98
C GLY A 17 13.09 -5.26 -3.23
N LYS A 18 12.00 -5.11 -2.47
CA LYS A 18 10.73 -5.76 -2.81
C LYS A 18 10.01 -4.96 -3.89
N THR A 19 9.68 -5.55 -5.03
CA THR A 19 8.85 -4.90 -6.05
C THR A 19 7.36 -5.11 -5.77
N VAL A 20 6.52 -4.28 -6.37
CA VAL A 20 5.06 -4.40 -6.31
C VAL A 20 4.57 -4.30 -7.72
N ASP A 21 4.01 -5.39 -8.25
CA ASP A 21 3.47 -5.45 -9.60
C ASP A 21 1.97 -5.76 -9.56
N TYR A 22 1.22 -5.21 -10.53
CA TYR A 22 -0.24 -5.40 -10.60
C TYR A 22 -0.66 -6.88 -10.78
N LYS A 23 0.27 -7.72 -11.23
CA LYS A 23 0.07 -9.16 -11.46
C LYS A 23 0.05 -9.95 -10.15
N ASP A 24 0.74 -9.46 -9.13
CA ASP A 24 0.88 -10.13 -7.83
C ASP A 24 -0.24 -9.73 -6.88
N ILE A 25 -1.38 -10.40 -7.03
CA ILE A 25 -2.61 -10.11 -6.28
C ILE A 25 -2.37 -10.15 -4.76
N ASP A 26 -1.56 -11.09 -4.27
CA ASP A 26 -1.29 -11.25 -2.84
C ASP A 26 -0.46 -10.11 -2.25
N ILE A 27 0.39 -9.49 -3.06
CA ILE A 27 1.14 -8.30 -2.67
C ILE A 27 0.19 -7.09 -2.66
N ILE A 28 -0.64 -6.94 -3.68
CA ILE A 28 -1.59 -5.83 -3.79
C ILE A 28 -2.63 -5.84 -2.67
N LYS A 29 -3.14 -7.02 -2.32
CA LYS A 29 -4.09 -7.21 -1.21
C LYS A 29 -3.57 -6.63 0.11
N LYS A 30 -2.25 -6.62 0.35
CA LYS A 30 -1.64 -6.03 1.55
C LYS A 30 -1.70 -4.50 1.58
N TYR A 31 -1.88 -3.86 0.41
CA TYR A 31 -1.93 -2.41 0.27
C TYR A 31 -3.35 -1.85 0.11
N ILE A 32 -4.37 -2.71 0.13
CA ILE A 32 -5.78 -2.32 0.17
C ILE A 32 -6.41 -2.70 1.51
N SER A 33 -7.45 -1.97 1.89
CA SER A 33 -8.28 -2.30 3.04
C SER A 33 -9.11 -3.54 2.71
N ALA A 34 -9.03 -4.55 3.58
CA ALA A 34 -9.77 -5.80 3.42
C ALA A 34 -11.29 -5.59 3.45
N ASP A 35 -11.75 -4.57 4.18
CA ASP A 35 -13.17 -4.28 4.42
C ASP A 35 -13.77 -3.40 3.32
N LYS A 36 -13.09 -2.30 2.95
CA LYS A 36 -13.64 -1.28 2.03
C LYS A 36 -13.04 -1.30 0.63
N GLY A 37 -12.02 -2.12 0.38
CA GLY A 37 -11.26 -2.13 -0.87
C GLY A 37 -10.43 -0.86 -1.14
N LYS A 38 -10.39 0.12 -0.23
CA LYS A 38 -9.66 1.39 -0.39
C LYS A 38 -8.15 1.22 -0.30
N ILE A 39 -7.39 2.04 -1.01
CA ILE A 39 -5.91 2.05 -0.92
C ILE A 39 -5.49 2.53 0.47
N LEU A 40 -4.61 1.79 1.13
CA LEU A 40 -4.14 2.14 2.47
C LEU A 40 -3.21 3.37 2.43
N PRO A 41 -3.35 4.30 3.38
CA PRO A 41 -2.50 5.47 3.46
C PRO A 41 -1.06 5.10 3.83
N ARG A 42 -0.12 5.96 3.43
CA ARG A 42 1.32 5.83 3.68
C ARG A 42 1.67 5.52 5.13
N ARG A 43 0.93 6.07 6.09
CA ARG A 43 1.16 5.86 7.54
C ARG A 43 0.99 4.39 7.96
N ILE A 44 0.17 3.64 7.23
CA ILE A 44 -0.09 2.22 7.48
C ILE A 44 0.90 1.37 6.69
N THR A 45 1.05 1.65 5.40
CA THR A 45 1.90 0.89 4.46
C THR A 45 3.39 1.04 4.76
N GLY A 46 3.81 2.17 5.33
CA GLY A 46 5.23 2.48 5.59
C GLY A 46 6.03 2.80 4.32
N ALA A 47 5.39 2.97 3.17
CA ALA A 47 6.09 3.26 1.91
C ALA A 47 6.69 4.68 1.91
N CYS A 48 7.72 4.94 1.10
CA CYS A 48 8.18 6.31 0.83
C CYS A 48 7.19 7.02 -0.12
N ALA A 49 7.28 8.35 -0.26
CA ALA A 49 6.34 9.10 -1.11
C ALA A 49 6.37 8.64 -2.58
N LYS A 50 7.56 8.36 -3.12
CA LYS A 50 7.74 7.85 -4.49
C LYS A 50 7.07 6.48 -4.65
N HIS A 51 7.37 5.55 -3.76
CA HIS A 51 6.83 4.19 -3.80
C HIS A 51 5.32 4.12 -3.48
N GLN A 52 4.78 5.03 -2.67
CA GLN A 52 3.33 5.10 -2.48
C GLN A 52 2.60 5.47 -3.77
N ARG A 53 3.18 6.36 -4.61
CA ARG A 53 2.63 6.67 -5.94
C ARG A 53 2.70 5.45 -6.86
N HIS A 54 3.80 4.70 -6.81
CA HIS A 54 3.96 3.45 -7.54
C HIS A 54 2.89 2.43 -7.16
N ILE A 55 2.71 2.13 -5.85
CA ILE A 55 1.63 1.27 -5.36
C ILE A 55 0.27 1.73 -5.91
N ALA A 56 -0.02 3.04 -5.83
CA ALA A 56 -1.31 3.55 -6.27
C ALA A 56 -1.55 3.34 -7.78
N LEU A 57 -0.51 3.41 -8.62
CA LEU A 57 -0.60 3.10 -10.04
C LEU A 57 -0.87 1.61 -10.26
N GLU A 58 -0.11 0.74 -9.60
CA GLU A 58 -0.25 -0.72 -9.74
C GLU A 58 -1.61 -1.22 -9.24
N VAL A 59 -2.12 -0.68 -8.12
CA VAL A 59 -3.46 -0.98 -7.63
C VAL A 59 -4.53 -0.53 -8.63
N LYS A 60 -4.37 0.63 -9.28
CA LYS A 60 -5.31 1.11 -10.31
C LYS A 60 -5.30 0.22 -11.54
N LYS A 61 -4.12 -0.23 -12.00
CA LYS A 61 -3.99 -1.20 -13.09
C LYS A 61 -4.68 -2.52 -12.75
N ALA A 62 -4.43 -3.06 -11.55
CA ALA A 62 -5.03 -4.31 -11.11
C ALA A 62 -6.55 -4.23 -11.02
N ARG A 63 -7.09 -3.08 -10.59
CA ARG A 63 -8.54 -2.82 -10.59
C ARG A 63 -9.13 -2.72 -11.99
N PHE A 64 -8.44 -2.07 -12.93
CA PHE A 64 -8.88 -2.00 -14.33
C PHE A 64 -8.93 -3.39 -14.98
N MET A 65 -8.01 -4.28 -14.60
CA MET A 65 -7.98 -5.68 -15.03
C MET A 65 -8.90 -6.61 -14.22
N ALA A 66 -9.77 -6.07 -13.37
CA ALA A 66 -10.69 -6.82 -12.51
C ALA A 66 -10.02 -7.84 -11.55
N LEU A 67 -8.73 -7.69 -11.25
CA LEU A 67 -8.00 -8.56 -10.31
C LEU A 67 -8.34 -8.24 -8.84
N VAL A 68 -8.79 -7.01 -8.59
CA VAL A 68 -9.04 -6.50 -7.23
C VAL A 68 -10.27 -5.59 -7.25
N PRO A 69 -11.19 -5.71 -6.27
CA PRO A 69 -12.40 -4.90 -6.25
C PRO A 69 -12.13 -3.41 -5.95
N PHE A 70 -12.98 -2.53 -6.47
CA PHE A 70 -13.03 -1.11 -6.09
C PHE A 70 -13.71 -0.90 -4.73
N VAL A 71 -14.74 -1.70 -4.47
CA VAL A 71 -15.58 -1.69 -3.26
C VAL A 71 -15.89 -3.13 -2.91
N LYS A 72 -15.96 -3.42 -1.61
CA LYS A 72 -16.45 -4.67 -1.06
C LYS A 72 -17.76 -4.42 -0.34
#